data_AF-A0A8I3A4A4-F1
#
_entry.id   AF-A0A8I3A4A4-F1
#
_cell.length_a   1.000
_cell.length_b   1.000
_cell.length_c   1.000
_cell.angle_alpha   90.00
_cell.angle_beta   90.00
_cell.angle_gamma   90.00
#
_symmetry.space_group_name_H-M   'P 1'
#
loop_
_entity.id
_entity.type
_entity.pdbx_description
1 polymer ?
#
loop_
_entity_poly.entity_id
_entity_poly.type
_entity_poly.pdbx_seq_one_letter_code
_entity_poly.pdbx_strand_id
1 'polypeptide(L)'
;MTQARSNEYWEIAIKDKFSRIKSKLLSAKPHVFDDTSMETEEEVVERLIKGKEERSRKGRRDERRLNKYRRRLGITQTLAELKAERGDDDASVWKFLFDLVSALGSDGMSSDESGDKDMETVFHTHVMPWRRDLKKDLNIIDVQRLQEKNIFSTKGAKVTRRIRSGTPLARGPIVGLPQSLYDPEWLAGNLGAPSGETFRWMHIIVQH
;
A
#
# COMPACT_ATOMS: atom_id res chain seq x y z
N MET A 1 0.22 -35.66 16.93
CA MET A 1 0.08 -35.12 18.30
C MET A 1 0.72 -33.73 18.31
N THR A 2 -0.05 -32.67 18.54
CA THR A 2 0.49 -31.30 18.68
C THR A 2 1.13 -31.15 20.05
N GLN A 3 2.43 -30.85 20.08
CA GLN A 3 3.18 -30.57 21.31
C GLN A 3 2.54 -29.42 22.08
N ALA A 4 2.41 -29.56 23.40
CA ALA A 4 1.94 -28.48 24.27
C ALA A 4 2.91 -27.30 24.24
N ARG A 5 2.39 -26.07 24.16
CA ARG A 5 3.22 -24.85 24.17
C ARG A 5 3.90 -24.68 25.54
N SER A 6 5.11 -24.15 25.54
CA SER A 6 5.92 -23.97 26.77
C SER A 6 5.28 -22.98 27.75
N ASN A 7 5.66 -23.06 29.02
CA ASN A 7 5.24 -22.09 30.04
C ASN A 7 5.68 -20.66 29.71
N GLU A 8 6.88 -20.50 29.13
CA GLU A 8 7.42 -19.22 28.67
C GLU A 8 6.51 -18.56 27.61
N TYR A 9 5.98 -19.36 26.68
CA TYR A 9 5.01 -18.87 25.70
C TYR A 9 3.77 -18.27 26.38
N TRP A 10 3.24 -18.96 27.40
CA TRP A 10 2.06 -18.50 28.13
C TRP A 10 2.33 -17.25 28.96
N GLU A 11 3.49 -17.14 29.60
CA GLU A 11 3.87 -15.92 30.32
C GLU A 11 3.92 -14.71 29.40
N ILE A 12 4.52 -14.84 28.21
CA ILE A 12 4.58 -13.76 27.22
C ILE A 12 3.17 -13.41 26.73
N ALA A 13 2.36 -14.40 26.39
CA ALA A 13 0.99 -14.18 25.92
C ALA A 13 0.11 -13.49 26.97
N ILE A 14 0.27 -13.86 28.24
CA ILE A 14 -0.44 -13.24 29.37
C ILE A 14 0.01 -11.79 29.54
N LYS A 15 1.32 -11.52 29.58
CA LYS A 15 1.87 -10.15 29.70
C LYS A 15 1.38 -9.26 28.56
N ASP A 16 1.39 -9.76 27.32
CA ASP A 16 0.88 -9.04 26.15
C ASP A 16 -0.64 -8.78 26.24
N LYS A 17 -1.43 -9.76 26.71
CA LYS A 17 -2.88 -9.56 26.90
C LYS A 17 -3.15 -8.46 27.93
N PHE A 18 -2.49 -8.49 29.08
CA PHE A 18 -2.68 -7.48 30.13
C PHE A 18 -2.15 -6.10 29.72
N SER A 19 -1.04 -6.02 28.98
CA SER A 19 -0.53 -4.75 28.47
C SER A 19 -1.53 -4.10 27.52
N ARG A 20 -2.17 -4.86 26.62
CA ARG A 20 -3.23 -4.36 25.72
C ARG A 20 -4.45 -3.85 26.48
N ILE A 21 -4.87 -4.55 27.54
CA ILE A 21 -5.98 -4.10 28.40
C ILE A 21 -5.62 -2.79 29.10
N LYS A 22 -4.43 -2.72 29.69
CA LYS A 22 -3.92 -1.50 30.35
C LYS A 22 -3.88 -0.33 29.39
N SER A 23 -3.36 -0.51 28.17
CA SER A 23 -3.32 0.55 27.15
C SER A 23 -4.71 1.04 26.77
N LYS A 24 -5.70 0.14 26.64
CA LYS A 24 -7.09 0.53 26.37
C LYS A 24 -7.69 1.34 27.52
N LEU A 25 -7.47 0.90 28.76
CA LEU A 25 -7.96 1.61 29.94
C LEU A 25 -7.34 3.01 30.03
N LEU A 26 -6.04 3.13 29.83
CA LEU A 26 -5.35 4.42 29.82
C LEU A 26 -5.87 5.33 28.70
N SER A 27 -6.12 4.79 27.50
CA SER A 27 -6.67 5.57 26.39
C SER A 27 -8.10 6.06 26.62
N ALA A 28 -8.84 5.43 27.52
CA ALA A 28 -10.22 5.79 27.88
C ALA A 28 -10.29 6.76 29.07
N LYS A 29 -9.16 7.16 29.64
CA LYS A 29 -9.15 8.20 30.67
C LYS A 29 -9.43 9.57 30.03
N PRO A 30 -10.20 10.45 30.70
CA PRO A 30 -10.31 11.85 30.33
C PRO A 30 -8.95 12.53 30.26
N HIS A 31 -8.77 13.36 29.25
CA HIS A 31 -7.62 14.26 29.17
C HIS A 31 -7.89 15.56 29.93
N VAL A 32 -6.81 16.19 30.39
CA VAL A 32 -6.84 17.56 30.92
C VAL A 32 -6.46 18.49 29.77
N PHE A 33 -7.26 19.52 29.53
CA PHE A 33 -7.00 20.55 28.52
C PHE A 33 -6.04 21.62 29.07
N ASP A 34 -5.49 22.46 28.18
CA ASP A 34 -4.53 23.52 28.54
C ASP A 34 -5.13 24.57 29.48
N ASP A 35 -6.45 24.74 29.45
CA ASP A 35 -7.21 25.62 30.35
C ASP A 35 -7.56 24.96 31.70
N THR A 36 -6.95 23.80 32.00
CA THR A 36 -7.17 22.96 33.18
C THR A 36 -8.56 22.32 33.29
N SER A 37 -9.41 22.48 32.27
CA SER A 37 -10.68 21.77 32.20
C SER A 37 -10.46 20.28 31.87
N MET A 38 -11.44 19.44 32.22
CA MET A 38 -11.39 18.00 32.00
C MET A 38 -12.29 17.63 30.82
N GLU A 39 -11.80 16.74 29.96
CA GLU A 39 -12.60 16.10 28.92
C GLU A 39 -13.84 15.44 29.54
N THR A 40 -15.01 15.78 29.04
CA THR A 40 -16.29 15.20 29.46
C THR A 40 -16.39 13.74 29.03
N GLU A 41 -17.31 12.99 29.62
CA GLU A 41 -17.55 11.60 29.21
C GLU A 41 -17.97 11.49 27.73
N GLU A 42 -18.74 12.47 27.24
CA GLU A 42 -19.17 12.53 25.84
C GLU A 42 -17.99 12.75 24.89
N GLU A 43 -17.08 13.67 25.24
CA GLU A 43 -15.85 13.94 24.46
C GLU A 43 -14.90 12.73 24.47
N VAL A 44 -14.75 12.05 25.61
CA VAL A 44 -13.97 10.79 25.72
C VAL A 44 -14.53 9.74 24.76
N VAL A 45 -15.85 9.54 24.77
CA VAL A 45 -16.52 8.59 23.89
C VAL A 45 -16.32 8.97 22.42
N GLU A 46 -16.50 10.23 22.06
CA GLU A 46 -16.31 10.72 20.69
C GLU A 46 -14.86 10.51 20.22
N ARG A 47 -13.87 10.84 21.06
CA ARG A 47 -12.45 10.61 20.77
C ARG A 47 -12.14 9.13 20.55
N LEU A 48 -12.71 8.24 21.36
CA LEU A 48 -12.52 6.79 21.21
C LEU A 48 -13.14 6.26 19.91
N ILE A 49 -14.34 6.75 19.54
CA ILE A 49 -15.01 6.43 18.28
C ILE A 49 -14.18 6.90 17.09
N LYS A 50 -13.84 8.20 17.04
CA LYS A 50 -12.99 8.80 15.98
C LYS A 50 -11.66 8.05 15.85
N GLY A 51 -11.01 7.73 16.98
CA GLY A 51 -9.77 6.96 16.99
C GLY A 51 -9.93 5.53 16.44
N LYS A 52 -11.04 4.85 16.75
CA LYS A 52 -11.34 3.51 16.21
C LYS A 52 -11.59 3.57 14.70
N GLU A 53 -12.33 4.58 14.25
CA GLU A 53 -12.62 4.79 12.84
C GLU A 53 -11.36 5.11 12.04
N GLU A 54 -10.48 5.98 12.55
CA GLU A 54 -9.22 6.30 11.89
C GLU A 54 -8.29 5.09 11.80
N ARG A 55 -8.17 4.31 12.89
CA ARG A 55 -7.41 3.05 12.86
C ARG A 55 -7.97 2.07 11.83
N SER A 56 -9.30 1.94 11.76
CA SER A 56 -9.97 1.05 10.79
C SER A 56 -9.76 1.54 9.36
N ARG A 57 -9.85 2.86 9.13
CA ARG A 57 -9.60 3.49 7.83
C ARG A 57 -8.14 3.28 7.39
N LYS A 58 -7.19 3.51 8.29
CA LYS A 58 -5.77 3.22 8.06
C LYS A 58 -5.54 1.74 7.74
N GLY A 59 -6.09 0.82 8.54
CA GLY A 59 -5.97 -0.63 8.30
C GLY A 59 -6.48 -1.03 6.92
N ARG A 60 -7.67 -0.55 6.51
CA ARG A 60 -8.22 -0.79 5.17
C ARG A 60 -7.33 -0.23 4.06
N ARG A 61 -6.77 0.97 4.23
CA ARG A 61 -5.82 1.55 3.26
C ARG A 61 -4.57 0.68 3.11
N ASP A 62 -4.00 0.23 4.23
CA ASP A 62 -2.78 -0.55 4.27
C ASP A 62 -2.98 -1.93 3.62
N GLU A 63 -4.09 -2.59 3.94
CA GLU A 63 -4.50 -3.85 3.33
C GLU A 63 -4.73 -3.73 1.82
N ARG A 64 -5.41 -2.66 1.37
CA ARG A 64 -5.60 -2.40 -0.07
C ARG A 64 -4.26 -2.24 -0.80
N ARG A 65 -3.29 -1.56 -0.21
CA ARG A 65 -1.94 -1.42 -0.81
C ARG A 65 -1.22 -2.76 -0.88
N LEU A 66 -1.24 -3.51 0.21
CA LEU A 66 -0.62 -4.84 0.26
C LEU A 66 -1.22 -5.79 -0.77
N ASN A 67 -2.55 -5.80 -0.89
CA ASN A 67 -3.26 -6.61 -1.87
C ASN A 67 -2.96 -6.17 -3.31
N LYS A 68 -2.83 -4.86 -3.57
CA LYS A 68 -2.43 -4.32 -4.87
C LYS A 68 -1.00 -4.74 -5.23
N TYR A 69 -0.06 -4.62 -4.29
CA TYR A 69 1.32 -5.06 -4.45
C TYR A 69 1.40 -6.56 -4.77
N ARG A 70 0.86 -7.42 -3.89
CA ARG A 70 0.87 -8.87 -4.05
C ARG A 70 0.29 -9.30 -5.39
N ARG A 71 -0.81 -8.66 -5.79
CA ARG A 71 -1.46 -8.94 -7.08
C ARG A 71 -0.56 -8.61 -8.25
N ARG A 72 0.00 -7.39 -8.29
CA ARG A 72 0.87 -6.98 -9.39
C ARG A 72 2.13 -7.84 -9.46
N LEU A 73 2.73 -8.12 -8.31
CA LEU A 73 3.92 -8.97 -8.20
C LEU A 73 3.64 -10.36 -8.78
N GLY A 74 2.52 -10.99 -8.38
CA GLY A 74 2.12 -12.29 -8.90
C GLY A 74 1.87 -12.28 -10.41
N ILE A 75 1.18 -11.26 -10.94
CA ILE A 75 0.95 -11.13 -12.39
C ILE A 75 2.28 -11.03 -13.15
N THR A 76 3.15 -10.12 -12.73
CA THR A 76 4.43 -9.89 -13.41
C THR A 76 5.34 -11.10 -13.32
N GLN A 77 5.34 -11.79 -12.18
CA GLN A 77 6.12 -13.01 -12.00
C GLN A 77 5.64 -14.12 -12.95
N THR A 78 4.34 -14.44 -12.91
CA THR A 78 3.77 -15.50 -13.75
C THR A 78 3.96 -15.21 -15.23
N LEU A 79 3.78 -13.96 -15.67
CA LEU A 79 3.98 -13.60 -17.07
C LEU A 79 5.46 -13.61 -17.46
N ALA A 80 6.37 -13.14 -16.62
CA ALA A 80 7.80 -13.21 -16.90
C ALA A 80 8.27 -14.67 -17.09
N GLU A 81 7.82 -15.57 -16.22
CA GLU A 81 8.12 -17.01 -16.30
C GLU A 81 7.54 -17.63 -17.58
N LEU A 82 6.23 -17.47 -17.83
CA LEU A 82 5.57 -18.04 -19.02
C LEU A 82 6.13 -17.52 -20.35
N LYS A 83 6.44 -16.22 -20.41
CA LYS A 83 6.97 -15.58 -21.62
C LYS A 83 8.40 -16.00 -21.90
N ALA A 84 9.22 -16.15 -20.85
CA ALA A 84 10.58 -16.67 -20.99
C ALA A 84 10.60 -18.13 -21.46
N GLU A 85 9.69 -18.97 -20.94
CA GLU A 85 9.57 -20.38 -21.37
C GLU A 85 9.16 -20.51 -22.85
N ARG A 86 8.30 -19.60 -23.34
CA ARG A 86 7.86 -19.57 -24.74
C ARG A 86 8.86 -18.91 -25.69
N GLY A 87 9.83 -18.18 -25.15
CA GLY A 87 10.76 -17.39 -25.95
C GLY A 87 10.11 -16.16 -26.60
N ASP A 88 9.07 -15.60 -25.99
CA ASP A 88 8.37 -14.42 -26.50
C ASP A 88 9.25 -13.15 -26.38
N ASP A 89 9.20 -12.27 -27.38
CA ASP A 89 10.01 -11.04 -27.44
C ASP A 89 9.78 -10.09 -26.23
N ASP A 90 8.58 -10.12 -25.64
CA ASP A 90 8.20 -9.28 -24.51
C ASP A 90 8.61 -9.84 -23.14
N ALA A 91 9.28 -11.01 -23.07
CA ALA A 91 9.71 -11.60 -21.81
C ALA A 91 10.60 -10.67 -20.97
N SER A 92 11.49 -9.92 -21.63
CA SER A 92 12.37 -8.95 -20.97
C SER A 92 11.61 -7.79 -20.34
N VAL A 93 10.51 -7.36 -20.95
CA VAL A 93 9.63 -6.30 -20.44
C VAL A 93 8.91 -6.78 -19.19
N TRP A 94 8.39 -8.02 -19.18
CA TRP A 94 7.73 -8.59 -18.00
C TRP A 94 8.68 -8.77 -16.83
N LYS A 95 9.93 -9.17 -17.09
CA LYS A 95 10.98 -9.22 -16.07
C LYS A 95 11.28 -7.83 -15.50
N PHE A 96 11.43 -6.82 -16.35
CA PHE A 96 11.58 -5.44 -15.90
C PHE A 96 10.42 -4.97 -15.01
N LEU A 97 9.17 -5.26 -15.40
CA LEU A 97 7.99 -4.91 -14.61
C LEU A 97 7.95 -5.65 -13.27
N PHE A 98 8.40 -6.90 -13.22
CA PHE A 98 8.56 -7.65 -11.97
C PHE A 98 9.58 -6.99 -11.04
N ASP A 99 10.77 -6.68 -11.54
CA ASP A 99 11.83 -6.03 -10.78
C ASP A 99 11.38 -4.65 -10.26
N LEU A 100 10.67 -3.88 -11.10
CA LEU A 100 10.07 -2.60 -10.74
C LEU A 100 9.08 -2.72 -9.58
N VAL A 101 8.14 -3.67 -9.66
CA VAL A 101 7.14 -3.87 -8.61
C VAL A 101 7.79 -4.38 -7.32
N SER A 102 8.76 -5.28 -7.43
CA SER A 102 9.52 -5.82 -6.30
C SER A 102 10.27 -4.71 -5.54
N ALA A 103 11.00 -3.86 -6.26
CA ALA A 103 11.74 -2.74 -5.68
C ALA A 103 10.83 -1.73 -4.96
N LEU A 104 9.66 -1.43 -5.52
CA LEU A 104 8.69 -0.51 -4.91
C LEU A 104 8.04 -1.05 -3.64
N GLY A 105 7.90 -2.37 -3.52
CA GLY A 105 7.21 -3.01 -2.42
C GLY A 105 5.76 -2.54 -2.23
N SER A 106 5.21 -2.83 -1.05
CA SER A 106 3.84 -2.43 -0.70
C SER A 106 3.68 -0.91 -0.48
N ASP A 107 4.76 -0.24 -0.08
CA ASP A 107 4.72 1.19 0.22
C ASP A 107 4.73 2.06 -1.04
N GLY A 108 5.33 1.57 -2.12
CA GLY A 108 5.33 2.21 -3.44
C GLY A 108 4.03 2.02 -4.21
N MET A 109 3.05 1.29 -3.64
CA MET A 109 1.69 1.23 -4.16
C MET A 109 0.87 2.44 -3.70
N SER A 110 0.11 3.02 -4.64
CA SER A 110 -0.83 4.08 -4.29
C SER A 110 -1.98 3.53 -3.45
N SER A 111 -2.31 4.22 -2.36
CA SER A 111 -3.55 4.00 -1.63
C SER A 111 -4.70 4.63 -2.38
N ASP A 112 -5.80 3.90 -2.46
CA ASP A 112 -7.08 4.44 -2.89
C ASP A 112 -7.93 4.68 -1.63
N GLU A 113 -8.46 5.89 -1.47
CA GLU A 113 -9.48 6.21 -0.47
C GLU A 113 -10.87 6.08 -1.08
N SER A 114 -11.79 5.40 -0.40
CA SER A 114 -13.20 5.39 -0.80
C SER A 114 -13.83 6.74 -0.41
N GLY A 115 -14.36 7.45 -1.39
CA GLY A 115 -15.30 8.55 -1.20
C GLY A 115 -16.62 8.21 -1.87
N ASP A 116 -17.65 9.00 -1.60
CA ASP A 116 -18.92 8.90 -2.30
C ASP A 116 -19.03 10.09 -3.24
N LYS A 117 -19.32 9.83 -4.51
CA LYS A 117 -19.63 10.86 -5.50
C LYS A 117 -20.91 10.44 -6.20
N ASP A 118 -21.93 11.30 -6.14
CA ASP A 118 -23.22 11.08 -6.80
C ASP A 118 -23.87 9.73 -6.43
N MET A 119 -23.85 9.35 -5.13
CA MET A 119 -24.31 8.05 -4.60
C MET A 119 -23.55 6.81 -5.09
N GLU A 120 -22.46 6.98 -5.85
CA GLU A 120 -21.53 5.91 -6.20
C GLU A 120 -20.28 5.95 -5.31
N THR A 121 -19.84 4.79 -4.84
CA THR A 121 -18.50 4.68 -4.23
C THR A 121 -17.45 4.93 -5.29
N VAL A 122 -16.58 5.91 -5.07
CA VAL A 122 -15.46 6.28 -5.93
C VAL A 122 -14.16 6.16 -5.15
N PHE A 123 -13.10 5.74 -5.83
CA PHE A 123 -11.77 5.66 -5.24
C PHE A 123 -10.91 6.86 -5.61
N HIS A 124 -10.45 7.62 -4.61
CA HIS A 124 -9.46 8.69 -4.74
C HIS A 124 -8.04 8.13 -4.66
N THR A 125 -7.31 8.15 -5.78
CA THR A 125 -5.90 7.77 -5.80
C THR A 125 -5.03 8.97 -5.46
N HIS A 126 -4.26 8.88 -4.38
CA HIS A 126 -3.31 9.92 -4.00
C HIS A 126 -2.03 9.89 -4.84
N VAL A 127 -1.46 11.07 -5.09
CA VAL A 127 -0.15 11.25 -5.71
C VAL A 127 0.94 11.05 -4.66
N MET A 128 2.05 10.38 -5.03
CA MET A 128 3.24 10.25 -4.19
C MET A 128 4.33 11.15 -4.77
N PRO A 129 4.55 12.35 -4.22
CA PRO A 129 5.44 13.34 -4.82
C PRO A 129 6.89 12.86 -4.99
N TRP A 130 7.35 11.99 -4.09
CA TRP A 130 8.70 11.46 -4.12
C TRP A 130 8.95 10.42 -5.21
N ARG A 131 7.89 9.83 -5.77
CA ARG A 131 8.01 8.70 -6.70
C ARG A 131 7.85 9.20 -8.12
N ARG A 132 8.73 8.72 -9.01
CA ARG A 132 8.60 8.92 -10.46
C ARG A 132 7.18 8.58 -10.94
N ASP A 133 6.71 9.22 -12.02
CA ASP A 133 5.44 8.83 -12.61
C ASP A 133 5.54 7.45 -13.27
N LEU A 134 4.94 6.45 -12.61
CA LEU A 134 4.88 5.04 -13.05
C LEU A 134 3.48 4.64 -13.51
N LYS A 135 2.63 5.62 -13.85
CA LYS A 135 1.24 5.35 -14.21
C LYS A 135 1.16 4.35 -15.37
N LYS A 136 1.95 4.56 -16.43
CA LYS A 136 1.90 3.76 -17.65
C LYS A 136 2.33 2.32 -17.35
N ASP A 137 3.47 2.15 -16.70
CA ASP A 137 4.06 0.85 -16.37
C ASP A 137 3.12 0.00 -15.50
N LEU A 138 2.56 0.61 -14.45
CA LEU A 138 1.64 -0.07 -13.55
C LEU A 138 0.27 -0.33 -14.19
N ASN A 139 -0.14 0.48 -15.17
CA ASN A 139 -1.38 0.27 -15.90
C ASN A 139 -1.28 -0.88 -16.90
N ILE A 140 -0.11 -1.12 -17.51
CA ILE A 140 0.14 -2.29 -18.37
C ILE A 140 -0.19 -3.57 -17.58
N ILE A 141 0.32 -3.69 -16.35
CA ILE A 141 0.07 -4.84 -15.47
C ILE A 141 -1.42 -4.99 -15.15
N ASP A 142 -2.08 -3.88 -14.81
CA ASP A 142 -3.50 -3.90 -14.43
C ASP A 142 -4.42 -4.26 -15.62
N VAL A 143 -4.08 -3.83 -16.85
CA VAL A 143 -4.83 -4.12 -18.07
C VAL A 143 -4.59 -5.55 -18.56
N GLN A 144 -3.36 -6.04 -18.53
CA GLN A 144 -3.04 -7.39 -19.02
C GLN A 144 -3.87 -8.47 -18.34
N ARG A 145 -4.10 -8.32 -17.03
CA ARG A 145 -4.98 -9.23 -16.28
C ARG A 145 -6.39 -9.35 -16.87
N LEU A 146 -6.93 -8.26 -17.42
CA LEU A 146 -8.28 -8.25 -18.00
C LEU A 146 -8.31 -8.92 -19.38
N GLN A 147 -7.19 -8.88 -20.10
CA GLN A 147 -7.03 -9.48 -21.43
C GLN A 147 -6.77 -10.98 -21.33
N GLU A 148 -5.91 -11.41 -20.42
CA GLU A 148 -5.47 -12.80 -20.26
C GLU A 148 -6.43 -13.66 -19.43
N LYS A 149 -7.65 -13.83 -19.93
CA LYS A 149 -8.73 -14.60 -19.26
C LYS A 149 -8.41 -16.08 -19.08
N ASN A 150 -7.47 -16.62 -19.87
CA ASN A 150 -7.02 -18.02 -19.78
C ASN A 150 -6.00 -18.22 -18.64
N ILE A 151 -5.33 -17.16 -18.20
CA ILE A 151 -4.30 -17.21 -17.16
C ILE A 151 -4.87 -16.70 -15.84
N PHE A 152 -5.69 -15.64 -15.87
CA PHE A 152 -6.21 -14.99 -14.68
C PHE A 152 -7.74 -15.08 -14.60
N SER A 153 -8.22 -15.46 -13.42
CA SER A 153 -9.66 -15.46 -13.15
C SER A 153 -10.23 -14.04 -13.15
N THR A 154 -11.33 -13.87 -13.91
CA THR A 154 -12.15 -12.65 -13.94
C THR A 154 -13.08 -12.54 -12.74
N LYS A 155 -13.18 -13.58 -11.88
CA LYS A 155 -14.01 -13.55 -10.68
C LYS A 155 -13.51 -12.48 -9.71
N GLY A 156 -14.40 -11.57 -9.31
CA GLY A 156 -14.10 -10.48 -8.39
C GLY A 156 -15.14 -9.37 -8.45
N ALA A 157 -15.03 -8.41 -7.52
CA ALA A 157 -15.89 -7.23 -7.51
C ALA A 157 -15.74 -6.42 -8.81
N LYS A 158 -16.85 -5.85 -9.30
CA LYS A 158 -16.86 -4.94 -10.46
C LYS A 158 -15.84 -3.81 -10.25
N VAL A 159 -15.23 -3.35 -11.34
CA VAL A 159 -14.29 -2.24 -11.31
C VAL A 159 -15.03 -0.97 -10.87
N THR A 160 -14.79 -0.55 -9.62
CA THR A 160 -15.29 0.72 -9.09
C THR A 160 -14.53 1.89 -9.71
N ARG A 161 -15.25 2.98 -10.01
CA ARG A 161 -14.68 4.19 -10.61
C ARG A 161 -13.55 4.75 -9.75
N ARG A 162 -12.45 5.16 -10.39
CA ARG A 162 -11.30 5.80 -9.73
C ARG A 162 -11.18 7.24 -10.20
N ILE A 163 -11.14 8.18 -9.26
CA ILE A 163 -10.81 9.59 -9.49
C ILE A 163 -9.42 9.84 -8.93
N ARG A 164 -8.56 10.56 -9.66
CA ARG A 164 -7.30 11.01 -9.07
C ARG A 164 -7.57 12.27 -8.27
N SER A 165 -7.33 12.21 -6.97
CA SER A 165 -7.18 13.43 -6.19
C SER A 165 -5.78 13.98 -6.48
N GLY A 166 -5.69 15.27 -6.84
CA GLY A 166 -4.39 15.97 -6.91
C GLY A 166 -3.72 16.10 -5.54
N THR A 167 -4.38 15.64 -4.47
CA THR A 167 -3.92 15.72 -3.09
C THR A 167 -2.68 14.84 -2.88
N PRO A 168 -1.53 15.45 -2.59
CA PRO A 168 -0.32 14.73 -2.23
C PRO A 168 -0.57 13.84 -1.02
N LEU A 169 -0.02 12.64 -1.05
CA LEU A 169 -0.04 11.75 0.09
C LEU A 169 0.97 12.24 1.13
N ALA A 170 0.55 12.40 2.39
CA ALA A 170 1.43 12.81 3.50
C ALA A 170 2.48 11.75 3.92
N ARG A 171 2.77 10.75 3.08
CA ARG A 171 3.73 9.68 3.39
C ARG A 171 5.12 10.06 2.92
N GLY A 172 6.10 9.78 3.79
CA GLY A 172 7.52 9.92 3.46
C GLY A 172 7.98 8.98 2.34
N PRO A 173 9.15 9.24 1.77
CA PRO A 173 9.78 8.36 0.79
C PRO A 173 10.12 6.99 1.39
N ILE A 174 10.20 5.96 0.55
CA ILE A 174 10.88 4.72 0.92
C ILE A 174 12.38 5.02 0.97
N VAL A 175 13.06 4.56 2.01
CA VAL A 175 14.52 4.69 2.15
C VAL A 175 15.20 3.54 1.41
N GLY A 176 16.29 3.83 0.70
CA GLY A 176 17.09 2.82 0.00
C GLY A 176 16.52 2.37 -1.35
N LEU A 177 15.59 3.11 -1.95
CA LEU A 177 15.20 2.86 -3.34
C LEU A 177 16.31 3.28 -4.30
N PRO A 178 16.47 2.60 -5.45
CA PRO A 178 17.27 3.12 -6.55
C PRO A 178 16.87 4.53 -6.94
N GLN A 179 17.87 5.38 -7.21
CA GLN A 179 17.66 6.81 -7.53
C GLN A 179 16.67 7.02 -8.69
N SER A 180 16.66 6.14 -9.69
CA SER A 180 15.80 6.25 -10.88
C SER A 180 14.30 6.09 -10.59
N LEU A 181 13.93 5.58 -9.41
CA LEU A 181 12.54 5.44 -8.96
C LEU A 181 12.00 6.67 -8.24
N TYR A 182 12.88 7.60 -7.86
CA TYR A 182 12.45 8.89 -7.32
C TYR A 182 12.09 9.85 -8.44
N ASP A 183 11.19 10.76 -8.11
CA ASP A 183 10.98 11.95 -8.92
C ASP A 183 12.21 12.88 -8.80
N PRO A 184 12.82 13.30 -9.92
CA PRO A 184 14.08 14.05 -9.88
C PRO A 184 13.90 15.46 -9.29
N GLU A 185 12.75 16.11 -9.52
CA GLU A 185 12.47 17.44 -8.96
C GLU A 185 12.28 17.36 -7.45
N TRP A 186 11.53 16.34 -7.01
CA TRP A 186 11.35 16.08 -5.59
C TRP A 186 12.68 15.74 -4.91
N LEU A 187 13.51 14.88 -5.52
CA LEU A 187 14.80 14.47 -4.94
C LEU A 187 15.79 15.63 -4.87
N ALA A 188 15.77 16.58 -5.81
CA ALA A 188 16.64 17.75 -5.77
C ALA A 188 16.34 18.68 -4.58
N GLY A 189 15.07 18.74 -4.15
CA GLY A 189 14.62 19.57 -3.02
C GLY A 189 14.52 18.86 -1.68
N ASN A 190 14.77 17.55 -1.61
CA ASN A 190 14.56 16.74 -0.41
C ASN A 190 15.73 15.80 -0.13
N LEU A 191 16.00 15.54 1.15
CA LEU A 191 16.95 14.51 1.59
C LEU A 191 16.32 13.12 1.44
N GLY A 192 16.09 12.69 0.19
CA GLY A 192 15.90 11.27 -0.09
C GLY A 192 17.19 10.52 0.28
N ALA A 193 17.04 9.30 0.79
CA ALA A 193 18.18 8.40 1.01
C ALA A 193 18.14 7.30 -0.07
N PRO A 194 18.49 7.61 -1.33
CA PRO A 194 18.52 6.61 -2.39
C PRO A 194 19.62 5.58 -2.10
N SER A 195 19.42 4.36 -2.57
CA SER A 195 20.50 3.39 -2.61
C SER A 195 21.49 3.75 -3.72
N GLY A 196 22.74 3.32 -3.57
CA GLY A 196 23.75 3.37 -4.64
C GLY A 196 23.51 2.35 -5.75
N GLU A 197 22.43 1.57 -5.69
CA GLU A 197 22.11 0.56 -6.69
C GLU A 197 21.56 1.21 -7.96
N THR A 198 22.11 0.79 -9.11
CA THR A 198 21.60 1.23 -10.41
C THR A 198 20.43 0.36 -10.84
N PHE A 199 19.23 0.92 -10.89
CA PHE A 199 18.08 0.27 -11.52
C PHE A 199 18.00 0.67 -12.99
N ARG A 200 18.22 -0.30 -13.89
CA ARG A 200 18.22 -0.08 -15.35
C ARG A 200 16.79 0.20 -15.82
N TRP A 201 16.53 1.47 -16.14
CA TRP A 201 15.23 1.89 -16.64
C TRP A 201 14.98 1.39 -18.07
N MET A 202 13.82 0.79 -18.31
CA MET A 202 13.37 0.40 -19.65
C MET A 202 12.25 1.34 -20.12
N HIS A 203 12.35 1.83 -21.36
CA HIS A 203 11.26 2.60 -21.97
C HIS A 203 10.36 1.64 -22.75
N ILE A 204 9.16 1.40 -22.24
CA ILE A 204 8.18 0.54 -22.89
C ILE A 204 7.37 1.37 -23.89
N ILE A 205 7.50 1.06 -25.18
CA ILE A 205 6.68 1.65 -26.25
C ILE A 205 5.53 0.68 -26.52
N VAL A 206 4.31 1.06 -26.13
CA VAL A 206 3.10 0.30 -26.46
C VAL A 206 2.69 0.70 -27.88
N GLN A 207 2.81 -0.22 -28.85
CA GLN A 207 2.23 -0.04 -30.19
C GLN A 207 0.71 -0.27 -30.09
N HIS A 208 -0.06 0.64 -30.67
CA HIS A 208 -1.53 0.60 -30.73
C HIS A 208 -2.03 -0.19 -31.94
#